data_AF-A0A378X2P4-F1
#
_entry.id   AF-A0A378X2P4-F1
#
_cell.length_a   1.000
_cell.length_b   1.000
_cell.length_c   1.000
_cell.angle_alpha   90.00
_cell.angle_beta   90.00
_cell.angle_gamma   90.00
#
_symmetry.space_group_name_H-M   'P 1'
#
loop_
_entity.id
_entity.type
_entity.pdbx_description
1 polymer ?
#
loop_
_entity_poly.entity_id
_entity_poly.type
_entity_poly.pdbx_seq_one_letter_code
_entity_poly.pdbx_strand_id
1 'polypeptide(L)'
;MNVPTFGEYIPRVESILSAGTARTYRPYLNRIREQWRDRPLDEPTALELKEMVEQARHAAAARKNSRGGRSAAEHMVGAIRCLYRHARDDGYVPAAGNAAAHIDKPRRRPSPRTALSDGQLTQINRVVATTGNDPDLDSLIVRLHIETACRRGGALALRPRDLDETNCLIWLREKDQSDRWQPVSPTLMKALVSHGNRSADPAGQLLRYRNGRPVTGRRYDYLWDRVGREIPWVKTQQVTAHWLRHTTLTWVERNFGYAIARAFAGHAEPSGSDGPTLTYVRASLPEVATALAALVGEPHPLAQAKIAEVEQL
;
A
#
# COMPACT_ATOMS: atom_id res chain seq x y z
N MET A 1 32.86 -12.12 -25.04
CA MET A 1 32.06 -12.67 -23.92
C MET A 1 30.81 -13.27 -24.55
N ASN A 2 30.45 -14.52 -24.27
CA ASN A 2 29.23 -15.10 -24.85
C ASN A 2 28.01 -14.53 -24.13
N VAL A 3 27.03 -14.01 -24.87
CA VAL A 3 25.82 -13.44 -24.28
C VAL A 3 24.90 -14.58 -23.84
N PRO A 4 24.45 -14.63 -22.58
CA PRO A 4 23.59 -15.71 -22.11
C PRO A 4 22.21 -15.63 -22.77
N THR A 5 21.50 -16.74 -22.75
CA THR A 5 20.11 -16.79 -23.19
C THR A 5 19.14 -16.30 -22.11
N PHE A 6 17.89 -16.00 -22.48
CA PHE A 6 16.85 -15.67 -21.49
C PHE A 6 16.62 -16.81 -20.48
N GLY A 7 16.71 -18.06 -20.92
CA GLY A 7 16.55 -19.25 -20.09
C GLY A 7 17.60 -19.36 -18.98
N GLU A 8 18.84 -18.95 -19.26
CA GLU A 8 19.94 -18.94 -18.31
C GLU A 8 19.94 -17.73 -17.40
N TYR A 9 19.58 -16.55 -17.94
CA TYR A 9 19.73 -15.29 -17.22
C TYR A 9 18.54 -14.92 -16.33
N ILE A 10 17.31 -15.20 -16.75
CA ILE A 10 16.10 -14.88 -15.97
C ILE A 10 16.13 -15.48 -14.55
N PRO A 11 16.50 -16.76 -14.34
CA PRO A 11 16.60 -17.32 -12.99
C PRO A 11 17.57 -16.57 -12.07
N ARG A 12 18.70 -16.07 -12.63
CA ARG A 12 19.71 -15.29 -11.88
C ARG A 12 19.15 -13.93 -11.47
N VAL A 13 18.39 -13.27 -12.35
CA VAL A 13 17.72 -12.02 -12.00
C VAL A 13 16.62 -12.28 -10.97
N GLU A 14 15.79 -13.31 -11.14
CA GLU A 14 14.72 -13.63 -10.18
C GLU A 14 15.23 -13.89 -8.76
N SER A 15 16.42 -14.49 -8.59
CA SER A 15 16.99 -14.79 -7.27
C SER A 15 17.43 -13.56 -6.48
N ILE A 16 17.71 -12.45 -7.15
CA ILE A 16 18.13 -11.19 -6.50
C ILE A 16 16.98 -10.20 -6.29
N LEU A 17 15.80 -10.44 -6.89
CA LEU A 17 14.65 -9.58 -6.72
C LEU A 17 14.05 -9.73 -5.32
N SER A 18 13.61 -8.62 -4.72
CA SER A 18 12.79 -8.69 -3.50
C SER A 18 11.54 -9.54 -3.74
N ALA A 19 11.06 -10.23 -2.70
CA ALA A 19 9.91 -11.13 -2.81
C ALA A 19 8.66 -10.47 -3.44
N GLY A 20 8.45 -9.17 -3.19
CA GLY A 20 7.35 -8.41 -3.77
C GLY A 20 7.53 -8.11 -5.27
N THR A 21 8.73 -7.70 -5.68
CA THR A 21 9.06 -7.47 -7.09
C THR A 21 9.03 -8.78 -7.86
N ALA A 22 9.65 -9.84 -7.33
CA ALA A 22 9.63 -11.18 -7.92
C ALA A 22 8.19 -11.66 -8.15
N ARG A 23 7.31 -11.55 -7.14
CA ARG A 23 5.89 -11.93 -7.29
C ARG A 23 5.17 -11.15 -8.40
N THR A 24 5.49 -9.87 -8.56
CA THR A 24 4.87 -9.02 -9.58
C THR A 24 5.41 -9.33 -10.97
N TYR A 25 6.71 -9.54 -11.09
CA TYR A 25 7.39 -9.72 -12.39
C TYR A 25 7.38 -11.17 -12.88
N ARG A 26 7.30 -12.18 -12.01
CA ARG A 26 7.35 -13.60 -12.37
C ARG A 26 6.40 -13.99 -13.51
N PRO A 27 5.13 -13.58 -13.56
CA PRO A 27 4.27 -13.92 -14.70
C PRO A 27 4.80 -13.38 -16.05
N TYR A 28 5.44 -12.22 -16.02
CA TYR A 28 6.00 -11.57 -17.21
C TYR A 28 7.37 -12.13 -17.57
N LEU A 29 8.22 -12.43 -16.58
CA LEU A 29 9.50 -13.11 -16.78
C LEU A 29 9.31 -14.54 -17.29
N ASN A 30 8.31 -15.27 -16.78
CA ASN A 30 7.93 -16.58 -17.32
C ASN A 30 7.50 -16.47 -18.78
N ARG A 31 6.70 -15.46 -19.15
CA ARG A 31 6.31 -15.23 -20.54
C ARG A 31 7.51 -14.97 -21.45
N ILE A 32 8.46 -14.14 -21.03
CA ILE A 32 9.70 -13.90 -21.77
C ILE A 32 10.48 -15.21 -21.92
N ARG A 33 10.64 -15.96 -20.82
CA ARG A 33 11.37 -17.23 -20.80
C ARG A 33 10.70 -18.29 -21.69
N GLU A 34 9.38 -18.37 -21.70
CA GLU A 34 8.63 -19.34 -22.52
C GLU A 34 8.80 -19.02 -24.02
N GLN A 35 8.77 -17.74 -24.40
CA GLN A 35 8.85 -17.33 -25.79
C GLN A 35 10.29 -17.29 -26.33
N TRP A 36 11.26 -16.90 -25.51
CA TRP A 36 12.64 -16.62 -25.94
C TRP A 36 13.69 -17.42 -25.18
N ARG A 37 13.33 -18.59 -24.62
CA ARG A 37 14.19 -19.40 -23.74
C ARG A 37 15.64 -19.51 -24.22
N ASP A 38 15.82 -19.92 -25.47
CA ASP A 38 17.12 -20.23 -26.04
C ASP A 38 17.69 -19.07 -26.87
N ARG A 39 17.03 -17.91 -26.86
CA ARG A 39 17.46 -16.70 -27.57
C ARG A 39 18.47 -15.91 -26.73
N PRO A 40 19.59 -15.42 -27.30
CA PRO A 40 20.50 -14.48 -26.64
C PRO A 40 19.81 -13.17 -26.22
N LEU A 41 20.28 -12.55 -25.14
CA LEU A 41 19.69 -11.31 -24.59
C LEU A 41 19.81 -10.08 -25.51
N ASP A 42 20.82 -10.04 -26.38
CA ASP A 42 21.17 -8.91 -27.25
C ASP A 42 20.49 -8.98 -28.63
N GLU A 43 19.83 -10.09 -28.96
CA GLU A 43 19.12 -10.24 -30.24
C GLU A 43 17.76 -9.54 -30.36
N PRO A 44 16.90 -9.47 -29.31
CA PRO A 44 15.58 -8.87 -29.45
C PRO A 44 15.61 -7.39 -29.81
N THR A 45 14.82 -7.04 -30.82
CA THR A 45 14.62 -5.66 -31.23
C THR A 45 13.66 -4.92 -30.30
N ALA A 46 13.69 -3.59 -30.34
CA ALA A 46 12.75 -2.77 -29.59
C ALA A 46 11.28 -2.99 -30.03
N LEU A 47 11.05 -3.36 -31.29
CA LEU A 47 9.72 -3.65 -31.80
C LEU A 47 9.16 -4.95 -31.20
N GLU A 48 9.94 -6.02 -31.18
CA GLU A 48 9.55 -7.30 -30.60
C GLU A 48 9.25 -7.17 -29.09
N LEU A 49 10.03 -6.35 -28.38
CA LEU A 49 9.76 -6.05 -26.98
C LEU A 49 8.43 -5.28 -26.80
N LYS A 50 8.12 -4.34 -27.70
CA LYS A 50 6.83 -3.61 -27.70
C LYS A 50 5.66 -4.54 -28.03
N GLU A 51 5.82 -5.46 -28.97
CA GLU A 51 4.81 -6.48 -29.29
C GLU A 51 4.50 -7.32 -28.06
N MET A 52 5.52 -7.77 -27.32
CA MET A 52 5.32 -8.56 -26.10
C MET A 52 4.56 -7.77 -25.01
N VAL A 53 4.77 -6.45 -24.93
CA VAL A 53 4.00 -5.55 -24.04
C VAL A 53 2.53 -5.49 -24.45
N GLU A 54 2.21 -5.32 -25.72
CA GLU A 54 0.82 -5.31 -26.18
C GLU A 54 0.16 -6.69 -26.03
N GLN A 55 0.88 -7.78 -26.29
CA GLN A 55 0.35 -9.12 -26.02
C GLN A 55 0.03 -9.35 -24.53
N ALA A 56 0.89 -8.89 -23.63
CA ALA A 56 0.63 -8.94 -22.18
C ALA A 56 -0.59 -8.08 -21.80
N ARG A 57 -0.80 -6.95 -22.48
CA ARG A 57 -1.98 -6.11 -22.33
C ARG A 57 -3.26 -6.82 -22.77
N HIS A 58 -3.25 -7.46 -23.94
CA HIS A 58 -4.41 -8.16 -24.50
C HIS A 58 -4.76 -9.43 -23.73
N ALA A 59 -3.75 -10.16 -23.24
CA ALA A 59 -3.95 -11.36 -22.42
C ALA A 59 -4.38 -11.05 -20.96
N ALA A 60 -4.42 -9.78 -20.57
CA ALA A 60 -4.78 -9.39 -19.21
C ALA A 60 -6.23 -9.77 -18.89
N ALA A 61 -6.43 -10.50 -17.79
CA ALA A 61 -7.75 -10.92 -17.35
C ALA A 61 -8.75 -9.75 -17.25
N ALA A 62 -9.90 -9.89 -17.90
CA ALA A 62 -11.01 -8.97 -17.77
C ALA A 62 -11.57 -9.06 -16.34
N ARG A 63 -11.47 -7.96 -15.60
CA ARG A 63 -12.03 -7.78 -14.25
C ARG A 63 -12.89 -6.54 -14.23
N LYS A 64 -13.81 -6.43 -13.27
CA LYS A 64 -14.66 -5.25 -13.11
C LYS A 64 -13.88 -3.94 -12.95
N ASN A 65 -12.67 -4.00 -12.37
CA ASN A 65 -11.74 -2.86 -12.25
C ASN A 65 -10.67 -2.81 -13.35
N SER A 66 -10.78 -3.63 -14.39
CA SER A 66 -9.78 -3.68 -15.47
C SER A 66 -9.75 -2.35 -16.21
N ARG A 67 -8.53 -1.86 -16.47
CA ARG A 67 -8.29 -0.61 -17.20
C ARG A 67 -7.76 -0.87 -18.60
N GLY A 68 -8.28 -1.91 -19.26
CA GLY A 68 -7.87 -2.34 -20.60
C GLY A 68 -6.44 -2.86 -20.65
N GLY A 69 -6.07 -3.71 -19.69
CA GLY A 69 -4.75 -4.37 -19.62
C GLY A 69 -3.55 -3.48 -19.29
N ARG A 70 -3.75 -2.16 -19.06
CA ARG A 70 -2.64 -1.21 -18.85
C ARG A 70 -1.70 -1.57 -17.70
N SER A 71 -2.22 -2.13 -16.61
CA SER A 71 -1.35 -2.56 -15.50
C SER A 71 -0.48 -3.75 -15.91
N ALA A 72 -0.98 -4.64 -16.77
CA ALA A 72 -0.18 -5.74 -17.31
C ALA A 72 0.88 -5.22 -18.26
N ALA A 73 0.54 -4.29 -19.15
CA ALA A 73 1.52 -3.58 -19.98
C ALA A 73 2.58 -2.88 -19.12
N GLU A 74 2.18 -2.15 -18.08
CA GLU A 74 3.09 -1.46 -17.16
C GLU A 74 4.08 -2.43 -16.48
N HIS A 75 3.57 -3.56 -15.96
CA HIS A 75 4.40 -4.56 -15.30
C HIS A 75 5.30 -5.29 -16.29
N MET A 76 4.84 -5.54 -17.53
CA MET A 76 5.64 -6.11 -18.60
C MET A 76 6.84 -5.20 -18.92
N VAL A 77 6.59 -3.90 -19.16
CA VAL A 77 7.65 -2.91 -19.35
C VAL A 77 8.60 -2.87 -18.16
N GLY A 78 8.06 -2.91 -16.93
CA GLY A 78 8.85 -2.95 -15.71
C GLY A 78 9.77 -4.17 -15.61
N ALA A 79 9.27 -5.36 -15.95
CA ALA A 79 10.02 -6.61 -15.94
C ALA A 79 11.12 -6.61 -17.01
N ILE A 80 10.81 -6.20 -18.24
CA ILE A 80 11.79 -6.07 -19.34
C ILE A 80 12.88 -5.08 -18.94
N ARG A 81 12.54 -3.88 -18.49
CA ARG A 81 13.53 -2.86 -18.08
C ARG A 81 14.37 -3.32 -16.89
N CYS A 82 13.82 -4.13 -15.99
CA CYS A 82 14.56 -4.72 -14.88
C CYS A 82 15.61 -5.72 -15.39
N LEU A 83 15.18 -6.65 -16.23
CA LEU A 83 16.05 -7.66 -16.84
C LEU A 83 17.21 -7.02 -17.61
N TYR A 84 16.91 -6.08 -18.51
CA TYR A 84 17.92 -5.43 -19.34
C TYR A 84 18.82 -4.44 -18.58
N ARG A 85 18.37 -3.93 -17.43
CA ARG A 85 19.24 -3.16 -16.55
C ARG A 85 20.34 -4.05 -15.97
N HIS A 86 19.96 -5.20 -15.41
CA HIS A 86 20.93 -6.16 -14.91
C HIS A 86 21.84 -6.68 -16.02
N ALA A 87 21.29 -7.02 -17.18
CA ALA A 87 22.08 -7.50 -18.32
C ALA A 87 23.13 -6.46 -18.78
N ARG A 88 22.78 -5.17 -18.75
CA ARG A 88 23.71 -4.08 -19.00
C ARG A 88 24.76 -3.96 -17.91
N ASP A 89 24.35 -4.00 -16.64
CA ASP A 89 25.26 -3.85 -15.50
C ASP A 89 26.28 -5.01 -15.43
N ASP A 90 25.90 -6.21 -15.90
CA ASP A 90 26.78 -7.37 -16.07
C ASP A 90 27.59 -7.36 -17.39
N GLY A 91 27.41 -6.35 -18.24
CA GLY A 91 28.16 -6.17 -19.50
C GLY A 91 27.68 -7.01 -20.69
N TYR A 92 26.52 -7.67 -20.61
CA TYR A 92 25.97 -8.49 -21.69
C TYR A 92 25.27 -7.68 -22.78
N VAL A 93 24.80 -6.47 -22.48
CA VAL A 93 24.13 -5.58 -23.45
C VAL A 93 24.75 -4.17 -23.36
N PRO A 94 25.20 -3.58 -24.49
CA PRO A 94 25.79 -2.26 -24.50
C PRO A 94 24.75 -1.17 -24.17
N ALA A 95 25.20 -0.06 -23.56
CA ALA A 95 24.32 1.05 -23.18
C ALA A 95 23.56 1.66 -24.37
N ALA A 96 24.20 1.74 -25.54
CA ALA A 96 23.60 2.22 -26.79
C ALA A 96 22.70 1.18 -27.49
N GLY A 97 22.79 -0.11 -27.11
CA GLY A 97 22.01 -1.22 -27.68
C GLY A 97 20.88 -1.71 -26.79
N ASN A 98 20.58 -1.04 -25.67
CA ASN A 98 19.51 -1.43 -24.78
C ASN A 98 18.13 -1.08 -25.39
N ALA A 99 17.61 -1.97 -26.21
CA ALA A 99 16.28 -1.88 -26.83
C ALA A 99 15.16 -1.64 -25.79
N ALA A 100 15.33 -2.10 -24.55
CA ALA A 100 14.37 -1.90 -23.47
C ALA A 100 14.31 -0.47 -22.90
N ALA A 101 15.39 0.31 -23.06
CA ALA A 101 15.42 1.70 -22.61
C ALA A 101 14.40 2.58 -23.37
N HIS A 102 14.12 2.23 -24.62
CA HIS A 102 13.23 2.96 -25.54
C HIS A 102 11.76 2.50 -25.49
N ILE A 103 11.41 1.57 -24.59
CA ILE A 103 10.01 1.14 -24.45
C ILE A 103 9.30 2.10 -23.52
N ASP A 104 8.33 2.86 -24.03
CA ASP A 104 7.55 3.77 -23.21
C ASP A 104 6.74 3.04 -22.14
N LYS A 105 6.84 3.54 -20.91
CA LYS A 105 6.00 3.04 -19.83
C LYS A 105 4.62 3.69 -19.95
N PRO A 106 3.51 2.93 -20.01
CA PRO A 106 2.18 3.51 -20.07
C PRO A 106 1.94 4.48 -18.91
N ARG A 107 1.46 5.69 -19.21
CA ARG A 107 1.15 6.68 -18.17
C ARG A 107 0.06 6.13 -17.25
N ARG A 108 0.33 6.17 -15.95
CA ARG A 108 -0.67 5.80 -14.93
C ARG A 108 -1.86 6.75 -15.04
N ARG A 109 -3.05 6.20 -15.27
CA ARG A 109 -4.30 6.97 -15.20
C ARG A 109 -4.57 7.36 -13.74
N PRO A 110 -5.14 8.56 -13.50
CA PRO A 110 -5.61 8.93 -12.18
C PRO A 110 -6.50 7.85 -11.55
N SER A 111 -6.44 7.75 -10.23
CA SER A 111 -7.35 6.92 -9.46
C SER A 111 -8.73 7.58 -9.45
N PRO A 112 -9.85 6.88 -9.74
CA PRO A 112 -11.20 7.42 -9.59
C PRO A 112 -11.64 7.49 -8.13
N ARG A 113 -10.78 7.05 -7.20
CA ARG A 113 -11.06 7.09 -5.76
C ARG A 113 -11.09 8.55 -5.32
N THR A 114 -12.16 8.90 -4.63
CA THR A 114 -12.32 10.17 -3.95
C THR A 114 -12.35 9.93 -2.45
N ALA A 115 -12.16 10.99 -1.66
CA ALA A 115 -12.48 10.92 -0.24
C ALA A 115 -13.97 10.60 -0.06
N LEU A 116 -14.28 9.68 0.85
CA LEU A 116 -15.65 9.36 1.24
C LEU A 116 -16.20 10.48 2.12
N SER A 117 -17.50 10.79 2.01
CA SER A 117 -18.18 11.73 2.91
C SER A 117 -18.50 11.09 4.27
N ASP A 118 -18.80 11.91 5.28
CA ASP A 118 -19.19 11.43 6.61
C ASP A 118 -20.44 10.54 6.58
N GLY A 119 -21.41 10.89 5.72
CA GLY A 119 -22.59 10.04 5.49
C GLY A 119 -22.24 8.68 4.89
N GLN A 120 -21.30 8.64 3.94
CA GLN A 120 -20.80 7.38 3.36
C GLN A 120 -20.05 6.54 4.39
N LEU A 121 -19.18 7.15 5.19
CA LEU A 121 -18.47 6.47 6.29
C LEU A 121 -19.44 5.94 7.35
N THR A 122 -20.46 6.72 7.70
CA THR A 122 -21.51 6.31 8.65
C THR A 122 -22.27 5.08 8.15
N GLN A 123 -22.66 5.06 6.87
CA GLN A 123 -23.31 3.89 6.26
C GLN A 123 -22.41 2.64 6.29
N ILE A 124 -21.13 2.79 5.92
CA ILE A 124 -20.16 1.69 5.98
C ILE A 124 -20.02 1.18 7.41
N ASN A 125 -19.76 2.07 8.37
CA ASN A 125 -19.57 1.70 9.77
C ASN A 125 -20.79 0.99 10.36
N ARG A 126 -22.01 1.44 10.02
CA ARG A 126 -23.24 0.76 10.43
C ARG A 126 -23.26 -0.69 9.95
N VAL A 127 -23.07 -0.93 8.65
CA VAL A 127 -23.09 -2.29 8.09
C VAL A 127 -21.97 -3.15 8.66
N VAL A 128 -20.78 -2.58 8.83
CA VAL A 128 -19.61 -3.26 9.43
C VAL A 128 -19.93 -3.73 10.86
N ALA A 129 -20.58 -2.89 11.65
CA ALA A 129 -20.89 -3.15 13.05
C ALA A 129 -22.11 -4.07 13.28
N THR A 130 -23.01 -4.20 12.30
CA THR A 130 -24.27 -4.95 12.48
C THR A 130 -24.36 -6.26 11.68
N THR A 131 -23.37 -6.59 10.84
CA THR A 131 -23.47 -7.75 9.94
C THR A 131 -22.27 -8.70 10.00
N GLY A 132 -22.51 -9.93 9.53
CA GLY A 132 -21.57 -11.06 9.45
C GLY A 132 -21.05 -11.59 10.79
N ASN A 133 -19.98 -12.38 10.76
CA ASN A 133 -19.73 -13.38 11.81
C ASN A 133 -18.82 -12.93 12.97
N ASP A 134 -18.20 -11.75 12.89
CA ASP A 134 -17.42 -11.16 13.98
C ASP A 134 -17.40 -9.62 13.82
N PRO A 135 -18.53 -8.94 14.10
CA PRO A 135 -18.66 -7.50 13.87
C PRO A 135 -17.69 -6.66 14.70
N ASP A 136 -17.29 -7.14 15.89
CA ASP A 136 -16.30 -6.47 16.74
C ASP A 136 -14.94 -6.38 16.05
N LEU A 137 -14.46 -7.51 15.50
CA LEU A 137 -13.20 -7.56 14.75
C LEU A 137 -13.29 -6.71 13.48
N ASP A 138 -14.42 -6.74 12.76
CA ASP A 138 -14.59 -5.96 11.54
C ASP A 138 -14.60 -4.45 11.83
N SER A 139 -15.29 -4.04 12.90
CA SER A 139 -15.31 -2.65 13.36
C SER A 139 -13.94 -2.19 13.80
N LEU A 140 -13.19 -3.03 14.53
CA LEU A 140 -11.82 -2.74 14.92
C LEU A 140 -10.91 -2.55 13.69
N ILE A 141 -11.01 -3.42 12.68
CA ILE A 141 -10.25 -3.31 11.43
C ILE A 141 -10.56 -2.01 10.70
N VAL A 142 -11.85 -1.66 10.55
CA VAL A 142 -12.27 -0.46 9.83
C VAL A 142 -11.85 0.80 10.58
N ARG A 143 -12.07 0.85 11.90
CA ARG A 143 -11.65 1.97 12.75
C ARG A 143 -10.14 2.17 12.71
N LEU A 144 -9.37 1.09 12.81
CA LEU A 144 -7.91 1.14 12.66
C LEU A 144 -7.50 1.83 11.35
N HIS A 145 -8.14 1.50 10.22
CA HIS A 145 -7.83 2.14 8.94
C HIS A 145 -8.30 3.59 8.83
N ILE A 146 -9.43 3.94 9.44
CA ILE A 146 -9.93 5.32 9.48
C ILE A 146 -8.96 6.20 10.28
N GLU A 147 -8.52 5.75 11.45
CA GLU A 147 -7.67 6.55 12.33
C GLU A 147 -6.22 6.63 11.85
N THR A 148 -5.66 5.54 11.35
CA THR A 148 -4.21 5.47 11.07
C THR A 148 -3.85 5.64 9.61
N ALA A 149 -4.87 5.59 8.73
CA ALA A 149 -4.69 5.46 7.30
C ALA A 149 -3.74 4.32 6.89
N CYS A 150 -3.45 3.34 7.76
CA CYS A 150 -2.41 2.34 7.49
C CYS A 150 -2.73 1.48 6.27
N ARG A 151 -1.68 0.93 5.66
CA ARG A 151 -1.81 -0.09 4.62
C ARG A 151 -2.28 -1.39 5.27
N ARG A 152 -3.04 -2.21 4.52
CA ARG A 152 -3.46 -3.55 4.97
C ARG A 152 -2.30 -4.39 5.50
N GLY A 153 -1.12 -4.30 4.89
CA GLY A 153 0.08 -5.00 5.36
C GLY A 153 0.50 -4.60 6.77
N GLY A 154 0.47 -3.30 7.09
CA GLY A 154 0.82 -2.79 8.43
C GLY A 154 -0.15 -3.28 9.50
N ALA A 155 -1.46 -3.21 9.22
CA ALA A 155 -2.48 -3.74 10.13
C ALA A 155 -2.31 -5.26 10.39
N LEU A 156 -2.03 -6.05 9.33
CA LEU A 156 -1.82 -7.50 9.47
C LEU A 156 -0.49 -7.86 10.15
N ALA A 157 0.49 -6.96 10.15
CA ALA A 157 1.79 -7.18 10.80
C ALA A 157 1.86 -6.66 12.24
N LEU A 158 0.79 -6.04 12.74
CA LEU A 158 0.71 -5.51 14.09
C LEU A 158 0.67 -6.66 15.12
N ARG A 159 1.38 -6.50 16.24
CA ARG A 159 1.51 -7.46 17.34
C ARG A 159 1.13 -6.80 18.66
N PRO A 160 0.76 -7.56 19.71
CA PRO A 160 0.49 -6.96 21.02
C PRO A 160 1.64 -6.10 21.56
N ARG A 161 2.90 -6.54 21.39
CA ARG A 161 4.08 -5.76 21.80
C ARG A 161 4.32 -4.46 21.05
N ASP A 162 3.54 -4.19 20.02
CA ASP A 162 3.65 -2.98 19.21
C ASP A 162 2.70 -1.88 19.69
N LEU A 163 1.94 -2.14 20.75
CA LEU A 163 1.03 -1.20 21.38
C LEU A 163 1.77 -0.50 22.52
N ASP A 164 1.90 0.82 22.44
CA ASP A 164 2.31 1.68 23.54
C ASP A 164 1.05 2.32 24.13
N GLU A 165 0.47 1.64 25.12
CA GLU A 165 -0.79 2.05 25.76
C GLU A 165 -0.68 3.43 26.41
N THR A 166 0.48 3.74 27.00
CA THR A 166 0.73 4.98 27.72
C THR A 166 0.65 6.19 26.79
N ASN A 167 1.30 6.10 25.62
CA ASN A 167 1.34 7.20 24.66
C ASN A 167 0.29 7.11 23.55
N CYS A 168 -0.56 6.07 23.58
CA CYS A 168 -1.54 5.76 22.54
C CYS A 168 -0.90 5.65 21.14
N LEU A 169 0.22 4.94 21.05
CA LEU A 169 0.94 4.73 19.79
C LEU A 169 0.91 3.26 19.37
N ILE A 170 0.91 3.01 18.06
CA ILE A 170 1.13 1.68 17.49
C ILE A 170 2.36 1.68 16.58
N TRP A 171 3.17 0.62 16.62
CA TRP A 171 4.28 0.46 15.69
C TRP A 171 3.82 -0.23 14.40
N LEU A 172 3.69 0.55 13.33
CA LEU A 172 3.32 0.03 12.01
C LEU A 172 4.55 -0.36 11.21
N ARG A 173 4.55 -1.59 10.68
CA ARG A 173 5.56 -2.08 9.74
C ARG A 173 4.98 -2.11 8.35
N GLU A 174 5.44 -1.21 7.51
CA GLU A 174 4.96 -1.09 6.14
C GLU A 174 6.12 -1.27 5.15
N LYS A 175 5.75 -1.58 3.90
CA LYS A 175 6.74 -1.83 2.85
C LYS A 175 7.71 -0.64 2.71
N ASP A 176 8.92 -0.92 2.27
CA ASP A 176 9.97 0.07 1.95
C ASP A 176 10.56 0.76 3.20
N GLN A 177 10.66 0.02 4.32
CA GLN A 177 11.25 0.47 5.59
C GLN A 177 10.58 1.72 6.18
N SER A 178 9.26 1.85 5.99
CA SER A 178 8.45 2.94 6.55
C SER A 178 7.90 2.60 7.94
N ASP A 179 8.71 1.90 8.72
CA ASP A 179 8.40 1.55 10.08
C ASP A 179 8.26 2.83 10.92
N ARG A 180 7.13 2.97 11.63
CA ARG A 180 6.86 4.21 12.38
C ARG A 180 5.95 3.97 13.57
N TRP A 181 6.12 4.82 14.58
CA TRP A 181 5.07 5.09 15.56
C TRP A 181 3.94 5.88 14.90
N GLN A 182 2.72 5.37 15.04
CA GLN A 182 1.51 5.97 14.53
C GLN A 182 0.56 6.21 15.71
N PRO A 183 0.11 7.46 15.94
CA PRO A 183 -0.93 7.75 16.91
C PRO A 183 -2.23 7.00 16.62
N VAL A 184 -2.91 6.56 17.68
CA VAL A 184 -4.28 6.04 17.68
C VAL A 184 -5.07 6.70 18.80
N SER A 185 -6.40 6.79 18.68
CA SER A 185 -7.18 7.38 19.76
C SER A 185 -7.12 6.50 21.02
N PRO A 186 -7.25 7.07 22.24
CA PRO A 186 -7.32 6.27 23.46
C PRO A 186 -8.41 5.20 23.41
N THR A 187 -9.55 5.48 22.77
CA THR A 187 -10.61 4.50 22.54
C THR A 187 -10.17 3.37 21.61
N LEU A 188 -9.50 3.65 20.49
CA LEU A 188 -8.96 2.60 19.63
C LEU A 188 -7.87 1.80 20.35
N MET A 189 -7.00 2.44 21.12
CA MET A 189 -5.96 1.76 21.91
C MET A 189 -6.58 0.74 22.87
N LYS A 190 -7.58 1.14 23.67
CA LYS A 190 -8.31 0.24 24.57
C LYS A 190 -8.94 -0.95 23.83
N ALA A 191 -9.51 -0.70 22.64
CA ALA A 191 -10.09 -1.75 21.82
C ALA A 191 -9.04 -2.73 21.28
N LEU A 192 -7.86 -2.24 20.86
CA LEU A 192 -6.73 -3.07 20.41
C LEU A 192 -6.18 -3.94 21.54
N VAL A 193 -6.00 -3.37 22.74
CA VAL A 193 -5.54 -4.09 23.93
C VAL A 193 -6.55 -5.18 24.33
N SER A 194 -7.84 -4.81 24.42
CA SER A 194 -8.91 -5.76 24.73
C SER A 194 -8.99 -6.91 23.71
N HIS A 195 -8.83 -6.60 22.41
CA HIS A 195 -8.78 -7.60 21.35
C HIS A 195 -7.55 -8.51 21.44
N GLY A 196 -6.43 -8.00 21.96
CA GLY A 196 -5.21 -8.75 22.23
C GLY A 196 -5.43 -10.00 23.08
N ASN A 197 -6.44 -10.00 23.94
CA ASN A 197 -6.82 -11.15 24.77
C ASN A 197 -7.22 -12.41 23.97
N ARG A 198 -7.41 -12.31 22.64
CA ARG A 198 -7.61 -13.47 21.76
C ARG A 198 -6.34 -14.33 21.54
N SER A 199 -5.20 -13.93 22.10
CA SER A 199 -3.94 -14.69 22.06
C SER A 199 -3.06 -14.38 23.27
N ALA A 200 -2.41 -15.41 23.82
CA ALA A 200 -1.41 -15.24 24.88
C ALA A 200 0.00 -14.89 24.33
N ASP A 201 0.24 -15.06 23.02
CA ASP A 201 1.55 -14.80 22.41
C ASP A 201 1.73 -13.29 22.08
N PRO A 202 2.63 -12.57 22.78
CA PRO A 202 2.87 -11.15 22.55
C PRO A 202 3.74 -10.87 21.31
N ALA A 203 4.38 -11.88 20.72
CA ALA A 203 5.13 -11.77 19.47
C ALA A 203 4.27 -12.09 18.23
N GLY A 204 3.14 -12.76 18.44
CA GLY A 204 2.23 -13.14 17.38
C GLY A 204 1.41 -11.97 16.82
N GLN A 205 0.76 -12.20 15.68
CA GLN A 205 -0.13 -11.21 15.07
C GLN A 205 -1.29 -10.84 16.01
N LEU A 206 -1.60 -9.55 16.14
CA LEU A 206 -2.65 -9.01 17.01
C LEU A 206 -4.05 -9.34 16.49
N LEU A 207 -4.32 -9.03 15.22
CA LEU A 207 -5.65 -9.22 14.63
C LEU A 207 -5.93 -10.71 14.41
N ARG A 208 -6.74 -11.29 15.30
CA ARG A 208 -7.15 -12.70 15.28
C ARG A 208 -8.66 -12.90 15.28
N TYR A 209 -9.08 -14.03 14.74
CA TYR A 209 -10.42 -14.58 14.93
C TYR A 209 -10.64 -15.02 16.38
N ARG A 210 -11.90 -15.23 16.78
CA ARG A 210 -12.26 -15.74 18.12
C ARG A 210 -11.62 -17.09 18.47
N ASN A 211 -11.31 -17.91 17.46
CA ASN A 211 -10.60 -19.19 17.63
C ASN A 211 -9.06 -19.03 17.73
N GLY A 212 -8.56 -17.81 17.89
CA GLY A 212 -7.13 -17.50 18.02
C GLY A 212 -6.34 -17.54 16.70
N ARG A 213 -6.92 -17.93 15.56
CA ARG A 213 -6.19 -17.94 14.28
C ARG A 213 -5.91 -16.51 13.80
N PRO A 214 -4.70 -16.21 13.27
CA PRO A 214 -4.41 -14.93 12.65
C PRO A 214 -5.35 -14.60 11.49
N VAL A 215 -5.76 -13.34 11.42
CA VAL A 215 -6.49 -12.81 10.27
C VAL A 215 -5.58 -12.76 9.05
N THR A 216 -6.12 -13.02 7.87
CA THR A 216 -5.39 -12.86 6.61
C THR A 216 -6.05 -11.82 5.73
N GLY A 217 -5.41 -11.49 4.59
CA GLY A 217 -6.01 -10.61 3.59
C GLY A 217 -7.43 -11.04 3.15
N ARG A 218 -7.76 -12.33 3.24
CA ARG A 218 -9.12 -12.83 2.90
C ARG A 218 -10.20 -12.23 3.79
N ARG A 219 -9.91 -11.88 5.04
CA ARG A 219 -10.90 -11.22 5.91
C ARG A 219 -11.33 -9.88 5.34
N TYR A 220 -10.38 -9.11 4.80
CA TYR A 220 -10.68 -7.84 4.13
C TYR A 220 -11.53 -8.07 2.90
N ASP A 221 -11.19 -9.07 2.08
CA ASP A 221 -11.94 -9.37 0.87
C ASP A 221 -13.40 -9.72 1.21
N TYR A 222 -13.63 -10.60 2.20
CA TYR A 222 -14.98 -10.93 2.67
C TYR A 222 -15.72 -9.75 3.30
N LEU A 223 -15.02 -8.92 4.08
CA LEU A 223 -15.58 -7.72 4.69
C LEU A 223 -16.12 -6.77 3.61
N TRP A 224 -15.31 -6.42 2.61
CA TRP A 224 -15.71 -5.47 1.57
C TRP A 224 -16.71 -6.07 0.58
N ASP A 225 -16.63 -7.37 0.28
CA ASP A 225 -17.65 -8.05 -0.50
C ASP A 225 -19.00 -8.05 0.22
N ARG A 226 -19.02 -8.26 1.54
CA ARG A 226 -20.23 -8.17 2.37
C ARG A 226 -20.79 -6.76 2.36
N VAL A 227 -19.97 -5.75 2.67
CA VAL A 227 -20.41 -4.33 2.66
C VAL A 227 -20.97 -3.95 1.29
N GLY A 228 -20.37 -4.43 0.20
CA GLY A 228 -20.90 -4.19 -1.15
C GLY A 228 -22.23 -4.88 -1.46
N ARG A 229 -22.55 -6.01 -0.82
CA ARG A 229 -23.88 -6.64 -0.95
C ARG A 229 -24.96 -5.81 -0.28
N GLU A 230 -24.65 -5.21 0.86
CA GLU A 230 -25.59 -4.38 1.63
C GLU A 230 -25.70 -2.95 1.09
N ILE A 231 -24.62 -2.42 0.50
CA ILE A 231 -24.53 -1.02 0.06
C ILE A 231 -24.20 -0.98 -1.45
N PRO A 232 -25.19 -0.76 -2.34
CA PRO A 232 -24.99 -0.82 -3.79
C PRO A 232 -23.87 0.08 -4.32
N TRP A 233 -23.73 1.32 -3.78
CA TRP A 233 -22.71 2.25 -4.24
C TRP A 233 -21.28 1.78 -3.87
N VAL A 234 -21.10 1.10 -2.74
CA VAL A 234 -19.82 0.49 -2.33
C VAL A 234 -19.41 -0.56 -3.36
N LYS A 235 -20.35 -1.42 -3.79
CA LYS A 235 -20.11 -2.44 -4.82
C LYS A 235 -19.83 -1.84 -6.19
N THR A 236 -20.53 -0.77 -6.55
CA THR A 236 -20.34 -0.06 -7.83
C THR A 236 -18.97 0.60 -7.89
N GLN A 237 -18.58 1.32 -6.85
CA GLN A 237 -17.29 2.04 -6.78
C GLN A 237 -16.11 1.13 -6.38
N GLN A 238 -16.39 -0.12 -5.97
CA GLN A 238 -15.40 -1.08 -5.51
C GLN A 238 -14.57 -0.54 -4.34
N VAL A 239 -15.29 -0.05 -3.33
CA VAL A 239 -14.71 0.49 -2.10
C VAL A 239 -13.97 -0.62 -1.35
N THR A 240 -12.81 -0.27 -0.80
CA THR A 240 -11.93 -1.15 -0.03
C THR A 240 -11.26 -0.34 1.08
N ALA A 241 -10.51 -0.99 1.97
CA ALA A 241 -9.73 -0.30 3.02
C ALA A 241 -8.78 0.78 2.46
N HIS A 242 -8.38 0.66 1.19
CA HIS A 242 -7.57 1.68 0.53
C HIS A 242 -8.32 3.01 0.30
N TRP A 243 -9.65 2.99 0.16
CA TRP A 243 -10.47 4.19 0.14
C TRP A 243 -10.51 4.88 1.50
N LEU A 244 -10.50 4.12 2.60
CA LEU A 244 -10.40 4.68 3.96
C LEU A 244 -9.07 5.43 4.12
N ARG A 245 -7.95 4.78 3.76
CA ARG A 245 -6.63 5.45 3.72
C ARG A 245 -6.66 6.74 2.91
N HIS A 246 -7.21 6.72 1.69
CA HIS A 246 -7.29 7.92 0.86
C HIS A 246 -8.15 9.01 1.51
N THR A 247 -9.29 8.63 2.09
CA THR A 247 -10.21 9.55 2.77
C THR A 247 -9.52 10.26 3.92
N THR A 248 -8.89 9.50 4.82
CA THR A 248 -8.16 10.04 5.96
C THR A 248 -7.02 10.95 5.51
N LEU A 249 -6.18 10.52 4.57
CA LEU A 249 -5.04 11.34 4.11
C LEU A 249 -5.48 12.61 3.39
N THR A 250 -6.54 12.56 2.58
CA THR A 250 -7.11 13.77 1.96
C THR A 250 -7.65 14.74 3.01
N TRP A 251 -8.30 14.23 4.06
CA TRP A 251 -8.78 15.07 5.15
C TRP A 251 -7.61 15.72 5.90
N VAL A 252 -6.59 14.95 6.28
CA VAL A 252 -5.40 15.47 6.98
C VAL A 252 -4.69 16.52 6.13
N GLU A 253 -4.48 16.26 4.83
CA GLU A 253 -3.82 17.21 3.92
C GLU A 253 -4.57 18.54 3.82
N ARG A 254 -5.91 18.49 3.73
CA ARG A 254 -6.74 19.70 3.61
C ARG A 254 -6.79 20.53 4.89
N ASN A 255 -6.65 19.91 6.06
CA ASN A 255 -6.82 20.60 7.35
C ASN A 255 -5.48 20.93 8.04
N PHE A 256 -4.43 20.15 7.78
CA PHE A 256 -3.13 20.22 8.46
C PHE A 256 -1.95 20.36 7.48
N GLY A 257 -2.21 20.35 6.17
CA GLY A 257 -1.19 20.54 5.14
C GLY A 257 -0.44 19.27 4.74
N TYR A 258 0.32 19.40 3.65
CA TYR A 258 0.98 18.27 2.99
C TYR A 258 2.03 17.58 3.86
N ALA A 259 2.82 18.32 4.64
CA ALA A 259 3.89 17.74 5.46
C ALA A 259 3.34 16.79 6.52
N ILE A 260 2.26 17.18 7.21
CA ILE A 260 1.58 16.34 8.20
C ILE A 260 0.94 15.13 7.52
N ALA A 261 0.22 15.31 6.40
CA ALA A 261 -0.37 14.20 5.66
C ALA A 261 0.68 13.17 5.18
N ARG A 262 1.86 13.64 4.75
CA ARG A 262 2.97 12.78 4.30
C ARG A 262 3.58 11.99 5.46
N ALA A 263 3.75 12.61 6.64
CA ALA A 263 4.17 11.93 7.86
C ALA A 263 3.12 10.92 8.35
N PHE A 264 1.83 11.30 8.35
CA PHE A 264 0.69 10.44 8.68
C PHE A 264 0.65 9.20 7.77
N ALA A 265 0.96 9.37 6.48
CA ALA A 265 1.02 8.30 5.51
C ALA A 265 2.24 7.36 5.67
N GLY A 266 3.24 7.74 6.47
CA GLY A 266 4.52 7.04 6.58
C GLY A 266 5.27 6.95 5.26
N HIS A 267 5.31 8.02 4.49
CA HIS A 267 6.11 8.06 3.27
C HIS A 267 7.57 8.40 3.64
N ALA A 268 8.51 7.60 3.10
CA ALA A 268 9.95 7.76 3.28
C ALA A 268 10.44 9.17 2.87
N GLU A 269 11.67 9.51 3.26
CA GLU A 269 12.29 10.80 2.93
C GLU A 269 12.25 11.07 1.42
N PRO A 270 12.12 12.34 1.01
CA PRO A 270 12.22 12.71 -0.39
C PRO A 270 13.62 12.33 -0.90
N SER A 271 13.72 11.32 -1.77
CA SER A 271 14.84 11.26 -2.71
C SER A 271 14.64 12.41 -3.71
N GLY A 272 15.70 13.11 -4.12
CA GLY A 272 15.69 14.38 -4.88
C GLY A 272 14.91 14.47 -6.21
N SER A 273 13.99 13.55 -6.50
CA SER A 273 12.93 13.63 -7.51
C SER A 273 11.68 14.38 -7.05
N ASP A 274 11.50 14.57 -5.73
CA ASP A 274 10.44 15.39 -5.15
C ASP A 274 10.99 16.83 -5.04
N GLY A 275 10.37 17.78 -5.74
CA GLY A 275 10.94 19.10 -6.03
C GLY A 275 11.61 19.87 -4.86
N PRO A 276 12.47 20.86 -5.17
CA PRO A 276 13.42 21.49 -4.23
C PRO A 276 12.81 22.16 -2.98
N THR A 277 11.49 22.32 -2.92
CA THR A 277 10.74 22.88 -1.78
C THR A 277 10.44 21.88 -0.66
N LEU A 278 10.67 20.57 -0.84
CA LEU A 278 10.26 19.52 0.12
C LEU A 278 11.32 19.10 1.15
N THR A 279 12.50 19.72 1.12
CA THR A 279 13.65 19.30 1.95
C THR A 279 13.54 19.76 3.42
N TYR A 280 12.76 20.81 3.72
CA TYR A 280 12.85 21.51 5.02
C TYR A 280 11.64 21.37 5.96
N VAL A 281 10.50 20.79 5.54
CA VAL A 281 9.31 20.68 6.40
C VAL A 281 9.06 19.22 6.79
N ARG A 282 9.40 18.88 8.05
CA ARG A 282 9.16 17.57 8.66
C ARG A 282 8.12 17.75 9.76
N ALA A 283 6.97 17.08 9.60
CA ALA A 283 6.00 17.00 10.68
C ALA A 283 6.48 16.05 11.77
N SER A 284 6.37 16.50 13.01
CA SER A 284 6.68 15.76 14.23
C SER A 284 5.55 14.82 14.63
N LEU A 285 5.86 13.84 15.50
CA LEU A 285 4.85 12.92 16.04
C LEU A 285 3.71 13.64 16.79
N PRO A 286 3.97 14.68 17.61
CA PRO A 286 2.92 15.50 18.20
C PRO A 286 1.98 16.17 17.19
N GLU A 287 2.49 16.66 16.05
CA GLU A 287 1.64 17.24 15.00
C GLU A 287 0.72 16.21 14.35
N VAL A 288 1.23 14.99 14.13
CA VAL A 288 0.42 13.85 13.66
C VAL A 288 -0.64 13.48 14.69
N ALA A 289 -0.30 13.48 15.99
CA ALA A 289 -1.23 13.23 17.08
C ALA A 289 -2.33 14.30 17.18
N THR A 290 -1.98 15.59 17.00
CA THR A 290 -2.95 16.69 16.93
C THR A 290 -3.91 16.52 15.76
N ALA A 291 -3.40 16.15 14.57
CA ALA A 291 -4.24 15.89 13.41
C ALA A 291 -5.20 14.71 13.65
N LEU A 292 -4.72 13.64 14.28
CA LEU A 292 -5.57 12.52 14.67
C LEU A 292 -6.64 12.94 15.67
N ALA A 293 -6.26 13.65 16.75
CA ALA A 293 -7.19 14.09 17.79
C ALA A 293 -8.34 14.92 17.20
N ALA A 294 -8.03 15.81 16.26
CA ALA A 294 -9.03 16.58 15.53
C ALA A 294 -9.89 15.71 14.59
N LEU A 295 -9.31 14.72 13.91
CA LEU A 295 -10.03 13.80 13.02
C LEU A 295 -11.08 12.98 13.77
N VAL A 296 -10.74 12.49 14.96
CA VAL A 296 -11.59 11.57 15.74
C VAL A 296 -12.44 12.28 16.79
N GLY A 297 -12.15 13.54 17.12
CA GLY A 297 -12.83 14.29 18.17
C GLY A 297 -12.51 13.83 19.58
N GLU A 298 -11.35 13.18 19.79
CA GLU A 298 -10.92 12.62 21.08
C GLU A 298 -9.53 13.19 21.44
N PRO A 299 -9.32 13.69 22.67
CA PRO A 299 -8.00 14.15 23.11
C PRO A 299 -6.94 13.04 23.01
N HIS A 300 -5.73 13.41 22.59
CA HIS A 300 -4.60 12.48 22.48
C HIS A 300 -3.45 12.93 23.41
N PRO A 301 -2.78 12.02 24.15
CA PRO A 301 -1.76 12.39 25.14
C PRO A 301 -0.57 13.15 24.56
N LEU A 302 -0.21 12.86 23.30
CA LEU A 302 0.87 13.56 22.58
C LEU A 302 0.42 14.74 21.72
N ALA A 303 -0.89 15.05 21.66
CA ALA A 303 -1.34 16.21 20.90
C ALA A 303 -0.86 17.49 21.58
N GLN A 304 -0.37 18.44 20.78
CA GLN A 304 -0.01 19.75 21.31
C GLN A 304 -1.28 20.45 21.81
N ALA A 305 -1.28 20.90 23.07
CA ALA A 305 -2.26 21.87 23.50
C ALA A 305 -2.11 23.10 22.58
N LYS A 306 -3.19 23.59 22.00
CA LYS A 306 -3.16 24.93 21.42
C LYS A 306 -2.70 25.85 22.53
N ILE A 307 -1.53 26.48 22.38
CA ILE A 307 -1.19 27.65 23.17
C ILE A 307 -2.29 28.66 22.81
N ALA A 308 -3.29 28.80 23.68
CA ALA A 308 -4.13 29.98 23.64
C ALA A 308 -3.18 31.14 23.90
N GLU A 309 -2.89 31.91 22.86
CA GLU A 309 -2.11 33.13 23.00
C GLU A 309 -2.75 33.97 24.11
N VAL A 310 -1.88 34.40 25.01
CA VAL A 310 -2.16 35.26 26.15
C VAL A 310 -2.69 36.59 25.60
N GLU A 311 -4.00 36.79 25.63
CA GLU A 311 -4.57 38.13 25.75
C GLU A 311 -4.27 38.61 27.16
N GLN A 312 -3.11 39.24 27.33
CA GLN A 312 -2.80 40.20 28.40
C GLN A 312 -1.41 40.79 28.13
N LEU A 313 -1.40 41.92 27.40
CA LEU A 313 -0.85 43.21 27.84
C LEU A 313 -1.15 44.28 26.78
#